data_AF-A0A191HU21-F1
#
_entry.id   AF-A0A191HU21-F1
#
_cell.length_a   1.000
_cell.length_b   1.000
_cell.length_c   1.000
_cell.angle_alpha   90.00
_cell.angle_beta   90.00
_cell.angle_gamma   90.00
#
_symmetry.space_group_name_H-M   'P 1'
#
loop_
_entity.id
_entity.type
_entity.pdbx_description
1 polymer ?
#
loop_
_entity_poly.entity_id
_entity_poly.type
_entity_poly.pdbx_seq_one_letter_code
_entity_poly.pdbx_strand_id
1 'polypeptide(L)'
;MDFKSFVKDSFKGGHLYTFVGGGGKSSSIWAIGNCLREIGYKVRISTTTKVDLKEFSNYETCFIESESAMQKAILDVREGLLLVKGVWQEKGKYFGVENSFFDAATIPLDTVVLVEGDGAKRKPFKIPKSHEPVLPKNSATLFVVIGASIINEEITGQNCYNIDRVLELLGDREKIFSIDNTRYLIETGWLSREASIPTVFLFNQCDLEGKATAAREIVEALWLKHNVAGVAFSVQEKEVFFKTGSHIIAIILAAGKSSRMGTVKCLLDYKGKTFLERAIELYGNYCQDIVIPVGYHSQQIKDKIKGFGFEFFDSKIYEEGMGGTLREAILNLNYCDFFFVTLCDLPLVQKETLRKLLKVASENQKAVVPVYHGKKGHPVLFPRKMRADFAKLKGDLGAKKTLTANNTIFVNVEDEGVITDIDTPEAYYQLGGEND
;
A
#
# COMPACT_ATOMS: atom_id res chain seq x y z
N MET A 1 6.56 11.83 10.26
CA MET A 1 7.35 11.64 9.02
C MET A 1 7.36 13.00 8.34
N ASP A 2 8.50 13.52 7.89
CA ASP A 2 8.48 14.77 7.13
C ASP A 2 8.02 14.53 5.67
N PHE A 3 7.60 15.59 4.98
CA PHE A 3 7.10 15.49 3.60
C PHE A 3 8.15 14.91 2.63
N LYS A 4 9.44 15.23 2.85
CA LYS A 4 10.54 14.73 2.02
C LYS A 4 10.72 13.22 2.13
N SER A 5 10.61 12.68 3.34
CA SER A 5 10.68 11.24 3.61
C SER A 5 9.49 10.51 2.96
N PHE A 6 8.28 11.06 3.09
CA PHE A 6 7.11 10.51 2.40
C PHE A 6 7.34 10.43 0.88
N VAL A 7 7.79 11.50 0.26
CA VAL A 7 8.04 11.53 -1.19
C VAL A 7 9.09 10.50 -1.59
N LYS A 8 10.18 10.38 -0.82
CA LYS A 8 11.23 9.39 -1.07
C LYS A 8 10.72 7.95 -0.99
N ASP A 9 9.83 7.66 -0.05
CA ASP A 9 9.32 6.29 0.17
C ASP A 9 8.20 5.93 -0.81
N SER A 10 7.45 6.91 -1.30
CA SER A 10 6.26 6.69 -2.14
C SER A 10 6.51 6.80 -3.64
N PHE A 11 7.64 7.34 -4.07
CA PHE A 11 7.93 7.60 -5.49
C PHE A 11 9.32 7.07 -5.87
N LYS A 12 9.40 6.39 -7.01
CA LYS A 12 10.62 5.83 -7.60
C LYS A 12 10.76 6.33 -9.03
N GLY A 13 11.99 6.57 -9.47
CA GLY A 13 12.27 6.87 -10.88
C GLY A 13 12.01 5.66 -11.79
N GLY A 14 11.78 5.92 -13.07
CA GLY A 14 11.33 4.92 -14.05
C GLY A 14 9.83 4.70 -14.06
N HIS A 15 9.05 5.49 -13.33
CA HIS A 15 7.62 5.28 -13.14
C HIS A 15 6.77 6.52 -13.43
N LEU A 16 5.50 6.24 -13.74
CA LEU A 16 4.42 7.21 -13.91
C LEU A 16 3.45 7.10 -12.74
N TYR A 17 3.02 8.24 -12.21
CA TYR A 17 2.06 8.35 -11.12
C TYR A 17 0.90 9.23 -11.52
N THR A 18 -0.32 8.75 -11.33
CA THR A 18 -1.52 9.49 -11.74
C THR A 18 -2.28 10.01 -10.52
N PHE A 19 -2.69 11.28 -10.57
CA PHE A 19 -3.41 11.97 -9.51
C PHE A 19 -4.82 12.31 -9.99
N VAL A 20 -5.82 11.94 -9.18
CA VAL A 20 -7.25 12.15 -9.45
C VAL A 20 -7.96 12.67 -8.21
N GLY A 21 -9.26 13.00 -8.29
CA GLY A 21 -10.02 13.47 -7.13
C GLY A 21 -10.13 15.00 -7.04
N GLY A 22 -10.09 15.57 -5.83
CA GLY A 22 -10.28 17.00 -5.56
C GLY A 22 -9.43 17.51 -4.38
N GLY A 23 -9.44 18.81 -4.12
CA GLY A 23 -8.79 19.36 -2.91
C GLY A 23 -7.29 19.58 -3.00
N GLY A 24 -6.87 20.32 -4.04
CA GLY A 24 -5.48 20.74 -4.20
C GLY A 24 -4.62 19.77 -4.99
N LYS A 25 -5.20 18.98 -5.90
CA LYS A 25 -4.45 18.07 -6.80
C LYS A 25 -3.20 18.70 -7.41
N SER A 26 -3.36 19.81 -8.11
CA SER A 26 -2.27 20.48 -8.81
C SER A 26 -1.22 21.00 -7.82
N SER A 27 -1.65 21.48 -6.65
CA SER A 27 -0.74 21.87 -5.55
C SER A 27 0.03 20.68 -4.98
N SER A 28 -0.61 19.52 -4.83
CA SER A 28 0.04 18.27 -4.39
C SER A 28 1.06 17.78 -5.41
N ILE A 29 0.70 17.75 -6.70
CA ILE A 29 1.60 17.41 -7.80
C ILE A 29 2.82 18.34 -7.79
N TRP A 30 2.61 19.64 -7.60
CA TRP A 30 3.68 20.63 -7.54
C TRP A 30 4.62 20.41 -6.34
N ALA A 31 4.07 20.24 -5.14
CA ALA A 31 4.87 20.04 -3.94
C ALA A 31 5.70 18.76 -4.03
N ILE A 32 5.09 17.66 -4.49
CA ILE A 32 5.76 16.38 -4.70
C ILE A 32 6.81 16.52 -5.81
N GLY A 33 6.48 17.15 -6.93
CA GLY A 33 7.41 17.36 -8.05
C GLY A 33 8.62 18.20 -7.67
N ASN A 34 8.46 19.25 -6.87
CA ASN A 34 9.58 20.02 -6.33
C ASN A 34 10.45 19.18 -5.41
N CYS A 35 9.84 18.45 -4.49
CA CYS A 35 10.56 17.58 -3.58
C CYS A 35 11.34 16.49 -4.32
N LEU A 36 10.78 15.90 -5.38
CA LEU A 36 11.46 14.92 -6.22
C LEU A 36 12.70 15.51 -6.93
N ARG A 37 12.60 16.74 -7.44
CA ARG A 37 13.75 17.46 -7.99
C ARG A 37 14.84 17.70 -6.95
N GLU A 38 14.46 18.11 -5.74
CA GLU A 38 15.39 18.26 -4.62
C GLU A 38 16.06 16.94 -4.17
N ILE A 39 15.47 15.79 -4.51
CA ILE A 39 16.03 14.45 -4.25
C ILE A 39 16.88 13.96 -5.45
N GLY A 40 16.87 14.68 -6.58
CA GLY A 40 17.71 14.41 -7.75
C GLY A 40 17.00 13.72 -8.92
N TYR A 41 15.67 13.61 -8.89
CA TYR A 41 14.91 13.08 -10.03
C TYR A 41 14.59 14.18 -11.06
N LYS A 42 14.67 13.82 -12.35
CA LYS A 42 14.03 14.60 -13.41
C LYS A 42 12.52 14.43 -13.32
N VAL A 43 11.78 15.53 -13.26
CA VAL A 43 10.32 15.48 -13.16
C VAL A 43 9.66 15.97 -14.44
N ARG A 44 8.68 15.20 -14.92
CA ARG A 44 7.74 15.58 -15.98
C ARG A 44 6.35 15.70 -15.37
N ILE A 45 5.68 16.81 -15.64
CA ILE A 45 4.27 16.96 -15.30
C ILE A 45 3.45 16.90 -16.57
N SER A 46 2.31 16.25 -16.52
CA SER A 46 1.32 16.31 -17.60
C SER A 46 -0.10 16.21 -17.06
N THR A 47 -1.07 16.28 -17.95
CA THR A 47 -2.48 16.09 -17.64
C THR A 47 -3.15 15.33 -18.78
N THR A 48 -4.18 14.57 -18.46
CA THR A 48 -5.06 13.91 -19.46
C THR A 48 -6.28 14.76 -19.80
N THR A 49 -6.46 15.91 -19.13
CA THR A 49 -7.59 16.82 -19.31
C THR A 49 -7.13 18.24 -19.63
N LYS A 50 -8.03 19.23 -19.61
CA LYS A 50 -7.67 20.62 -19.94
C LYS A 50 -6.97 21.29 -18.75
N VAL A 51 -5.81 21.89 -18.98
CA VAL A 51 -4.98 22.57 -17.97
C VAL A 51 -4.86 24.07 -18.21
N ASP A 52 -4.78 24.86 -17.15
CA ASP A 52 -4.39 26.28 -17.20
C ASP A 52 -2.90 26.41 -16.87
N LEU A 53 -2.07 26.96 -17.77
CA LEU A 53 -0.62 27.08 -17.55
C LEU A 53 -0.27 27.92 -16.33
N LYS A 54 -1.16 28.79 -15.87
CA LYS A 54 -0.94 29.56 -14.63
C LYS A 54 -0.78 28.67 -13.41
N GLU A 55 -1.35 27.46 -13.44
CA GLU A 55 -1.19 26.47 -12.37
C GLU A 55 0.20 25.80 -12.40
N PHE A 56 0.96 25.98 -13.49
CA PHE A 56 2.26 25.35 -13.76
C PHE A 56 3.32 26.37 -14.22
N SER A 57 3.26 27.62 -13.75
CA SER A 57 4.14 28.71 -14.21
C SER A 57 5.65 28.48 -14.01
N ASN A 58 6.03 27.56 -13.12
CA ASN A 58 7.43 27.21 -12.84
C ASN A 58 7.95 26.03 -13.68
N TYR A 59 7.15 25.57 -14.65
CA TYR A 59 7.52 24.50 -15.58
C TYR A 59 7.63 25.07 -16.99
N GLU A 60 8.65 24.63 -17.72
CA GLU A 60 8.74 24.95 -19.14
C GLU A 60 7.75 24.07 -19.93
N THR A 61 6.94 24.70 -20.77
CA THR A 61 5.92 23.99 -21.55
C THR A 61 6.54 23.31 -22.76
N CYS A 62 6.27 22.01 -22.92
CA CYS A 62 6.61 21.22 -24.09
C CYS A 62 5.32 20.73 -24.78
N PHE A 63 5.22 20.98 -26.08
CA PHE A 63 4.07 20.59 -26.89
C PHE A 63 4.25 19.18 -27.45
N ILE A 64 3.29 18.31 -27.18
CA ILE A 64 3.33 16.88 -27.53
C ILE A 64 2.28 16.60 -28.61
N GLU A 65 2.74 16.40 -29.83
CA GLU A 65 1.89 16.15 -31.00
C GLU A 65 1.95 14.69 -31.49
N SER A 66 2.84 13.87 -30.93
CA SER A 66 3.01 12.45 -31.29
C SER A 66 3.67 11.64 -30.17
N GLU A 67 3.60 10.31 -30.25
CA GLU A 67 4.33 9.39 -29.36
C GLU A 67 5.85 9.62 -29.41
N SER A 68 6.41 9.91 -30.59
CA SER A 68 7.84 10.22 -30.72
C SER A 68 8.21 11.53 -30.02
N ALA A 69 7.35 12.56 -30.09
CA ALA A 69 7.53 13.80 -29.35
C ALA A 69 7.45 13.56 -27.83
N MET A 70 6.52 12.71 -27.39
CA MET A 70 6.41 12.30 -25.98
C MET A 70 7.70 11.64 -25.50
N GLN A 71 8.22 10.66 -26.23
CA GLN A 71 9.44 9.96 -25.86
C GLN A 71 10.64 10.92 -25.80
N LYS A 72 10.77 11.84 -26.76
CA LYS A 72 11.83 12.87 -26.73
C LYS A 72 11.72 13.78 -25.51
N ALA A 73 10.51 14.22 -25.16
CA ALA A 73 10.28 15.09 -24.01
C ALA A 73 10.55 14.38 -22.66
N ILE A 74 10.24 13.09 -22.56
CA ILE A 74 10.60 12.29 -21.38
C ILE A 74 12.12 12.20 -21.24
N LEU A 75 12.83 11.88 -22.33
CA LEU A 75 14.30 11.75 -22.37
C LEU A 75 15.07 13.07 -22.28
N ASP A 76 14.37 14.20 -22.34
CA ASP A 76 14.99 15.53 -22.34
C ASP A 76 15.89 15.75 -21.11
N VAL A 77 16.99 16.47 -21.29
CA VAL A 77 17.91 16.78 -20.19
C VAL A 77 17.37 17.89 -19.29
N ARG A 78 16.43 18.71 -19.77
CA ARG A 78 15.80 19.79 -19.01
C ARG A 78 15.01 19.23 -17.83
N GLU A 79 15.07 19.94 -16.71
CA GLU A 79 14.29 19.63 -15.52
C GLU A 79 12.99 20.43 -15.49
N GLY A 80 11.91 19.81 -15.02
CA GLY A 80 10.63 20.50 -14.84
C GLY A 80 9.94 20.85 -16.15
N LEU A 81 9.61 19.84 -16.95
CA LEU A 81 8.82 20.03 -18.17
C LEU A 81 7.33 19.76 -17.91
N LEU A 82 6.48 20.67 -18.38
CA LEU A 82 5.04 20.48 -18.48
C LEU A 82 4.69 20.02 -19.90
N LEU A 83 4.14 18.82 -20.02
CA LEU A 83 3.81 18.20 -21.28
C LEU A 83 2.32 18.41 -21.59
N VAL A 84 2.00 19.10 -22.69
CA VAL A 84 0.62 19.40 -23.13
C VAL A 84 0.46 19.18 -24.64
N LYS A 85 -0.74 18.88 -25.11
CA LYS A 85 -1.00 18.65 -26.55
C LYS A 85 -1.08 19.94 -27.35
N GLY A 86 -1.72 20.99 -26.83
CA GLY A 86 -1.93 22.25 -27.56
C GLY A 86 -2.98 23.17 -26.92
N VAL A 87 -3.24 24.34 -27.51
CA VAL A 87 -4.16 25.36 -26.94
C VAL A 87 -5.64 25.02 -27.22
N TRP A 88 -6.50 25.25 -26.23
CA TRP A 88 -7.95 25.23 -26.33
C TRP A 88 -8.48 26.64 -26.65
N GLN A 89 -9.26 26.73 -27.73
CA GLN A 89 -9.64 28.00 -28.36
C GLN A 89 -10.54 28.90 -27.48
N GLU A 90 -11.31 28.33 -26.56
CA GLU A 90 -12.06 29.13 -25.59
C GLU A 90 -11.25 29.21 -24.29
N LYS A 91 -10.90 30.40 -23.80
CA LYS A 91 -10.28 30.62 -22.46
C LYS A 91 -8.79 30.29 -22.28
N GLY A 92 -8.01 30.04 -23.33
CA GLY A 92 -6.53 29.97 -23.22
C GLY A 92 -6.00 28.83 -22.34
N LYS A 93 -6.79 27.77 -22.17
CA LYS A 93 -6.35 26.51 -21.53
C LYS A 93 -5.65 25.63 -22.55
N TYR A 94 -4.96 24.58 -22.13
CA TYR A 94 -4.29 23.64 -23.01
C TYR A 94 -4.91 22.25 -22.88
N PHE A 95 -4.97 21.50 -23.97
CA PHE A 95 -5.38 20.11 -23.99
C PHE A 95 -4.29 19.23 -23.37
N GLY A 96 -4.74 18.27 -22.57
CA GLY A 96 -3.89 17.21 -22.06
C GLY A 96 -3.43 16.25 -23.16
N VAL A 97 -2.41 15.47 -22.82
CA VAL A 97 -1.85 14.44 -23.68
C VAL A 97 -2.71 13.19 -23.61
N GLU A 98 -2.82 12.46 -24.71
CA GLU A 98 -3.58 11.21 -24.78
C GLU A 98 -2.91 10.10 -23.99
N ASN A 99 -3.70 9.26 -23.31
CA ASN A 99 -3.18 8.17 -22.47
C ASN A 99 -2.30 7.18 -23.24
N SER A 100 -2.62 6.91 -24.51
CA SER A 100 -1.83 6.04 -25.39
C SER A 100 -0.37 6.47 -25.50
N PHE A 101 -0.08 7.78 -25.46
CA PHE A 101 1.29 8.27 -25.58
C PHE A 101 2.09 8.00 -24.31
N PHE A 102 1.44 8.03 -23.14
CA PHE A 102 2.07 7.60 -21.89
C PHE A 102 2.26 6.09 -21.88
N ASP A 103 1.25 5.33 -22.33
CA ASP A 103 1.29 3.87 -22.37
C ASP A 103 2.46 3.34 -23.22
N ALA A 104 2.79 4.03 -24.31
CA ALA A 104 3.90 3.69 -25.20
C ALA A 104 5.28 4.20 -24.71
N ALA A 105 5.32 5.12 -23.75
CA ALA A 105 6.55 5.77 -23.34
C ALA A 105 7.41 4.92 -22.40
N THR A 106 8.72 4.89 -22.68
CA THR A 106 9.72 4.33 -21.76
C THR A 106 10.27 5.44 -20.86
N ILE A 107 10.17 5.26 -19.54
CA ILE A 107 10.59 6.25 -18.54
C ILE A 107 11.96 5.84 -17.97
N PRO A 108 13.00 6.68 -18.07
CA PRO A 108 14.30 6.42 -17.47
C PRO A 108 14.27 6.30 -15.94
N LEU A 109 15.19 5.53 -15.36
CA LEU A 109 15.29 5.33 -13.89
C LEU A 109 15.59 6.61 -13.10
N ASP A 110 16.12 7.65 -13.74
CA ASP A 110 16.37 8.97 -13.14
C ASP A 110 15.18 9.93 -13.31
N THR A 111 14.08 9.48 -13.90
CA THR A 111 12.94 10.32 -14.30
C THR A 111 11.64 9.85 -13.64
N VAL A 112 10.80 10.78 -13.19
CA VAL A 112 9.45 10.53 -12.67
C VAL A 112 8.44 11.33 -13.49
N VAL A 113 7.34 10.70 -13.90
CA VAL A 113 6.22 11.35 -14.59
C VAL A 113 5.03 11.46 -13.66
N LEU A 114 4.53 12.68 -13.43
CA LEU A 114 3.34 12.95 -12.63
C LEU A 114 2.22 13.43 -13.55
N VAL A 115 1.07 12.75 -13.52
CA VAL A 115 -0.05 13.03 -14.42
C VAL A 115 -1.29 13.44 -13.64
N GLU A 116 -1.87 14.60 -13.94
CA GLU A 116 -3.21 14.95 -13.45
C GLU A 116 -4.27 14.29 -14.35
N GLY A 117 -4.92 13.24 -13.83
CA GLY A 117 -5.79 12.33 -14.58
C GLY A 117 -7.25 12.78 -14.70
N ASP A 118 -7.69 13.78 -13.92
CA ASP A 118 -9.08 14.24 -13.97
C ASP A 118 -9.31 15.70 -13.54
N GLY A 119 -10.42 16.29 -14.01
CA GLY A 119 -10.86 17.61 -13.56
C GLY A 119 -11.88 17.52 -12.43
N ALA A 120 -11.75 18.40 -11.41
CA ALA A 120 -12.74 18.54 -10.32
C ALA A 120 -13.34 19.95 -10.21
N LYS A 121 -13.07 20.84 -11.17
CA LYS A 121 -13.50 22.25 -11.14
C LYS A 121 -13.13 22.97 -9.82
N ARG A 122 -11.92 22.69 -9.31
CA ARG A 122 -11.38 23.22 -8.04
C ARG A 122 -12.18 22.86 -6.78
N LYS A 123 -13.08 21.88 -6.87
CA LYS A 123 -13.82 21.40 -5.70
C LYS A 123 -12.96 20.46 -4.84
N PRO A 124 -13.11 20.51 -3.52
CA PRO A 124 -12.31 19.72 -2.59
C PRO A 124 -12.65 18.23 -2.58
N PHE A 125 -13.87 17.84 -2.97
CA PHE A 125 -14.27 16.44 -3.12
C PHE A 125 -14.77 16.12 -4.53
N LYS A 126 -14.55 14.88 -4.95
CA LYS A 126 -15.04 14.37 -6.23
C LYS A 126 -15.41 12.91 -6.12
N ILE A 127 -16.60 12.57 -6.63
CA ILE A 127 -16.91 11.21 -7.09
C ILE A 127 -16.85 11.18 -8.63
N PRO A 128 -16.09 10.26 -9.23
CA PRO A 128 -15.96 10.17 -10.67
C PRO A 128 -17.30 9.82 -11.35
N LYS A 129 -17.45 10.26 -12.60
CA LYS A 129 -18.57 9.82 -13.47
C LYS A 129 -18.38 8.37 -13.91
N SER A 130 -19.39 7.73 -14.49
CA SER A 130 -19.31 6.32 -14.93
C SER A 130 -18.11 6.04 -15.85
N HIS A 131 -17.75 6.98 -16.73
CA HIS A 131 -16.62 6.88 -17.67
C HIS A 131 -15.30 7.47 -17.14
N GLU A 132 -15.25 7.99 -15.91
CA GLU A 132 -14.03 8.56 -15.31
C GLU A 132 -13.51 7.66 -14.18
N PRO A 133 -12.22 7.73 -13.79
CA PRO A 133 -11.15 8.38 -14.52
C PRO A 133 -10.69 7.54 -15.71
N VAL A 134 -10.24 8.20 -16.77
CA VAL A 134 -9.56 7.54 -17.90
C VAL A 134 -8.06 7.67 -17.62
N LEU A 135 -7.41 6.56 -17.25
CA LEU A 135 -6.04 6.54 -16.73
C LEU A 135 -5.04 5.96 -17.74
N PRO A 136 -3.77 6.39 -17.74
CA PRO A 136 -2.69 5.65 -18.37
C PRO A 136 -2.54 4.27 -17.74
N LYS A 137 -2.40 3.22 -18.56
CA LYS A 137 -2.29 1.82 -18.14
C LYS A 137 -1.00 1.54 -17.36
N ASN A 138 0.06 2.29 -17.65
CA ASN A 138 1.36 2.16 -16.99
C ASN A 138 1.50 3.00 -15.70
N SER A 139 0.38 3.48 -15.13
CA SER A 139 0.38 4.14 -13.82
C SER A 139 0.84 3.16 -12.74
N ALA A 140 1.97 3.43 -12.09
CA ALA A 140 2.50 2.61 -11.01
C ALA A 140 1.67 2.75 -9.72
N THR A 141 1.11 3.93 -9.48
CA THR A 141 0.20 4.18 -8.35
C THR A 141 -0.80 5.28 -8.73
N LEU A 142 -2.04 5.09 -8.31
CA LEU A 142 -3.11 6.08 -8.40
C LEU A 142 -3.24 6.82 -7.06
N PHE A 143 -3.04 8.13 -7.07
CA PHE A 143 -3.25 8.99 -5.92
C PHE A 143 -4.61 9.68 -6.00
N VAL A 144 -5.55 9.29 -5.15
CA VAL A 144 -6.87 9.93 -5.04
C VAL A 144 -6.77 11.05 -4.01
N VAL A 145 -6.72 12.29 -4.48
CA VAL A 145 -6.62 13.47 -3.61
C VAL A 145 -8.00 13.85 -3.10
N ILE A 146 -8.08 14.17 -1.81
CA ILE A 146 -9.28 14.63 -1.13
C ILE A 146 -8.90 15.84 -0.28
N GLY A 147 -9.67 16.92 -0.37
CA GLY A 147 -9.50 18.08 0.51
C GLY A 147 -10.14 17.80 1.87
N ALA A 148 -9.33 17.69 2.93
CA ALA A 148 -9.81 17.42 4.28
C ALA A 148 -10.70 18.57 4.83
N SER A 149 -10.68 19.74 4.19
CA SER A 149 -11.55 20.87 4.53
C SER A 149 -13.05 20.51 4.49
N ILE A 150 -13.44 19.48 3.73
CA ILE A 150 -14.86 19.06 3.64
C ILE A 150 -15.35 18.32 4.87
N ILE A 151 -14.46 17.73 5.68
CA ILE A 151 -14.88 16.78 6.71
C ILE A 151 -15.70 17.52 7.77
N ASN A 152 -16.87 17.00 8.12
CA ASN A 152 -17.89 17.61 8.98
C ASN A 152 -18.61 18.84 8.39
N GLU A 153 -18.47 19.11 7.09
CA GLU A 153 -19.23 20.16 6.39
C GLU A 153 -20.46 19.58 5.69
N GLU A 154 -21.48 20.42 5.46
CA GLU A 154 -22.64 20.07 4.63
C GLU A 154 -22.22 19.76 3.18
N ILE A 155 -22.81 18.73 2.59
CA ILE A 155 -22.53 18.31 1.22
C ILE A 155 -23.32 19.22 0.27
N THR A 156 -22.59 20.02 -0.51
CA THR A 156 -23.20 20.97 -1.44
C THR A 156 -22.62 20.87 -2.84
N GLY A 157 -23.32 21.47 -3.80
CA GLY A 157 -22.78 21.67 -5.15
C GLY A 157 -21.52 22.53 -5.20
N GLN A 158 -21.13 23.23 -4.12
CA GLN A 158 -19.93 24.06 -4.09
C GLN A 158 -18.68 23.27 -3.70
N ASN A 159 -18.80 22.29 -2.79
CA ASN A 159 -17.67 21.51 -2.29
C ASN A 159 -17.54 20.12 -2.93
N CYS A 160 -18.55 19.67 -3.69
CA CYS A 160 -18.54 18.35 -4.31
C CYS A 160 -18.68 18.39 -5.84
N TYR A 161 -17.76 17.77 -6.56
CA TYR A 161 -17.93 17.47 -7.98
C TYR A 161 -18.83 16.25 -8.17
N ASN A 162 -19.76 16.33 -9.12
CA ASN A 162 -20.77 15.30 -9.40
C ASN A 162 -21.73 15.08 -8.22
N ILE A 163 -22.35 16.17 -7.74
CA ILE A 163 -23.23 16.17 -6.56
C ILE A 163 -24.40 15.19 -6.71
N ASP A 164 -25.01 15.08 -7.90
CA ASP A 164 -26.16 14.18 -8.11
C ASP A 164 -25.79 12.73 -7.81
N ARG A 165 -24.61 12.28 -8.26
CA ARG A 165 -24.10 10.94 -7.94
C ARG A 165 -23.78 10.77 -6.46
N VAL A 166 -23.29 11.81 -5.80
CA VAL A 166 -23.02 11.75 -4.35
C VAL A 166 -24.32 11.61 -3.56
N LEU A 167 -25.35 12.38 -3.92
CA LEU A 167 -26.67 12.28 -3.29
C LEU A 167 -27.31 10.91 -3.56
N GLU A 168 -27.17 10.38 -4.77
CA GLU A 168 -27.62 9.03 -5.12
C GLU A 168 -26.94 7.95 -4.25
N LEU A 169 -25.62 8.01 -4.09
CA LEU A 169 -24.86 7.06 -3.27
C LEU A 169 -25.27 7.12 -1.80
N LEU A 170 -25.48 8.33 -1.27
CA LEU A 170 -25.87 8.55 0.12
C LEU A 170 -27.29 8.05 0.41
N GLY A 171 -28.21 8.15 -0.55
CA GLY A 171 -29.62 7.82 -0.33
C GLY A 171 -30.22 8.66 0.80
N ASP A 172 -30.79 8.00 1.80
CA ASP A 172 -31.43 8.64 2.96
C ASP A 172 -30.44 9.09 4.05
N ARG A 173 -29.13 8.88 3.87
CA ARG A 173 -28.11 9.34 4.81
C ARG A 173 -28.10 10.87 4.91
N GLU A 174 -27.68 11.37 6.06
CA GLU A 174 -27.46 12.80 6.25
C GLU A 174 -26.47 13.36 5.22
N LYS A 175 -26.76 14.55 4.70
CA LYS A 175 -25.98 15.21 3.65
C LYS A 175 -24.81 15.99 4.26
N ILE A 176 -24.03 15.32 5.09
CA ILE A 176 -22.84 15.87 5.74
C ILE A 176 -21.66 14.95 5.45
N PHE A 177 -20.50 15.53 5.19
CA PHE A 177 -19.23 14.82 5.09
C PHE A 177 -18.72 14.37 6.47
N SER A 178 -19.56 13.69 7.25
CA SER A 178 -19.12 13.04 8.48
C SER A 178 -18.00 12.03 8.17
N ILE A 179 -17.24 11.61 9.18
CA ILE A 179 -16.20 10.59 9.02
C ILE A 179 -16.76 9.33 8.34
N ASP A 180 -17.92 8.86 8.79
CA ASP A 180 -18.58 7.69 8.24
C ASP A 180 -19.10 7.91 6.81
N ASN A 181 -19.73 9.04 6.51
CA ASN A 181 -20.24 9.31 5.17
C ASN A 181 -19.11 9.53 4.16
N THR A 182 -18.04 10.21 4.58
CA THR A 182 -16.85 10.44 3.74
C THR A 182 -16.18 9.11 3.40
N ARG A 183 -15.96 8.25 4.40
CA ARG A 183 -15.47 6.89 4.20
C ARG A 183 -16.39 6.10 3.27
N TYR A 184 -17.69 6.09 3.51
CA TYR A 184 -18.67 5.37 2.70
C TYR A 184 -18.66 5.84 1.23
N LEU A 185 -18.57 7.15 0.98
CA LEU A 185 -18.47 7.71 -0.36
C LEU A 185 -17.15 7.33 -1.06
N ILE A 186 -16.04 7.24 -0.33
CA ILE A 186 -14.78 6.72 -0.85
C ILE A 186 -14.94 5.24 -1.24
N GLU A 187 -15.48 4.42 -0.35
CA GLU A 187 -15.68 2.99 -0.59
C GLU A 187 -16.59 2.73 -1.80
N THR A 188 -17.73 3.42 -1.87
CA THR A 188 -18.74 3.17 -2.90
C THR A 188 -18.52 3.92 -4.20
N GLY A 189 -17.76 5.02 -4.17
CA GLY A 189 -17.51 5.86 -5.35
C GLY A 189 -16.14 5.67 -6.00
N TRP A 190 -15.10 5.40 -5.20
CA TRP A 190 -13.73 5.20 -5.67
C TRP A 190 -13.31 3.73 -5.66
N LEU A 191 -13.53 3.00 -4.55
CA LEU A 191 -13.07 1.61 -4.41
C LEU A 191 -13.96 0.56 -5.08
N SER A 192 -15.24 0.87 -5.32
CA SER A 192 -16.16 0.00 -6.07
C SER A 192 -15.78 -0.19 -7.54
N ARG A 193 -14.77 0.57 -8.01
CA ARG A 193 -14.25 0.46 -9.37
C ARG A 193 -13.08 -0.51 -9.34
N GLU A 194 -13.13 -1.54 -10.18
CA GLU A 194 -12.03 -2.49 -10.38
C GLU A 194 -10.79 -1.75 -10.92
N ALA A 195 -10.00 -1.16 -10.03
CA ALA A 195 -8.70 -0.60 -10.36
C ALA A 195 -7.64 -1.66 -10.04
N SER A 196 -7.03 -2.23 -11.08
CA SER A 196 -5.83 -3.07 -10.97
C SER A 196 -4.57 -2.30 -10.53
N ILE A 197 -4.69 -0.97 -10.38
CA ILE A 197 -3.61 -0.06 -10.04
C ILE A 197 -3.59 0.16 -8.52
N PRO A 198 -2.43 -0.01 -7.84
CA PRO A 198 -2.28 0.34 -6.43
C PRO A 198 -2.79 1.76 -6.16
N THR A 199 -3.69 1.92 -5.19
CA THR A 199 -4.37 3.19 -4.93
C THR A 199 -4.02 3.72 -3.53
N VAL A 200 -3.70 5.02 -3.46
CA VAL A 200 -3.39 5.73 -2.22
C VAL A 200 -4.30 6.96 -2.09
N PHE A 201 -4.98 7.12 -0.96
CA PHE A 201 -5.81 8.30 -0.70
C PHE A 201 -4.99 9.41 -0.04
N LEU A 202 -4.88 10.56 -0.69
CA LEU A 202 -4.13 11.73 -0.21
C LEU A 202 -5.10 12.78 0.34
N PHE A 203 -5.25 12.84 1.66
CA PHE A 203 -5.98 13.90 2.34
C PHE A 203 -5.08 15.12 2.50
N ASN A 204 -5.31 16.14 1.68
CA ASN A 204 -4.63 17.44 1.75
C ASN A 204 -5.41 18.40 2.68
N GLN A 205 -4.80 19.53 3.07
CA GLN A 205 -5.40 20.56 3.94
C GLN A 205 -5.64 20.06 5.38
N CYS A 206 -4.79 19.13 5.84
CA CYS A 206 -4.87 18.60 7.21
C CYS A 206 -4.28 19.55 8.28
N ASP A 207 -3.67 20.66 7.87
CA ASP A 207 -3.25 21.77 8.74
C ASP A 207 -4.44 22.51 9.38
N LEU A 208 -5.64 22.39 8.80
CA LEU A 208 -6.87 22.92 9.38
C LEU A 208 -7.25 22.17 10.66
N GLU A 209 -7.76 22.92 11.65
CA GLU A 209 -8.10 22.40 12.98
C GLU A 209 -8.98 21.15 12.92
N GLY A 210 -8.53 20.08 13.62
CA GLY A 210 -9.22 18.80 13.70
C GLY A 210 -9.21 17.95 12.43
N LYS A 211 -8.84 18.49 11.26
CA LYS A 211 -8.94 17.77 9.98
C LYS A 211 -7.89 16.66 9.84
N ALA A 212 -6.68 16.81 10.40
CA ALA A 212 -5.68 15.73 10.44
C ALA A 212 -6.19 14.48 11.18
N THR A 213 -6.79 14.67 12.36
CA THR A 213 -7.36 13.57 13.17
C THR A 213 -8.51 12.89 12.44
N ALA A 214 -9.44 13.66 11.88
CA ALA A 214 -10.58 13.10 11.16
C ALA A 214 -10.15 12.35 9.88
N ALA A 215 -9.20 12.89 9.11
CA ALA A 215 -8.62 12.21 7.96
C ALA A 215 -7.94 10.89 8.36
N ARG A 216 -7.19 10.91 9.47
CA ARG A 216 -6.55 9.70 10.02
C ARG A 216 -7.58 8.61 10.32
N GLU A 217 -8.68 8.93 11.00
CA GLU A 217 -9.73 7.95 11.32
C GLU A 217 -10.35 7.33 10.06
N ILE A 218 -10.64 8.15 9.03
CA ILE A 218 -11.15 7.67 7.75
C ILE A 218 -10.16 6.70 7.10
N VAL A 219 -8.89 7.09 7.01
CA VAL A 219 -7.86 6.31 6.32
C VAL A 219 -7.52 5.02 7.08
N GLU A 220 -7.46 5.05 8.42
CA GLU A 220 -7.26 3.84 9.23
C GLU A 220 -8.40 2.84 9.03
N ALA A 221 -9.65 3.31 8.99
CA ALA A 221 -10.80 2.46 8.70
C ALA A 221 -10.74 1.86 7.29
N LEU A 222 -10.36 2.66 6.27
CA LEU A 222 -10.18 2.19 4.90
C LEU A 222 -9.05 1.15 4.80
N TRP A 223 -7.93 1.41 5.46
CA TRP A 223 -6.78 0.50 5.51
C TRP A 223 -7.17 -0.85 6.13
N LEU A 224 -7.82 -0.84 7.29
CA LEU A 224 -8.23 -2.07 7.99
C LEU A 224 -9.24 -2.91 7.19
N LYS A 225 -10.12 -2.26 6.44
CA LYS A 225 -11.21 -2.94 5.73
C LYS A 225 -10.81 -3.37 4.32
N HIS A 226 -10.07 -2.52 3.59
CA HIS A 226 -9.80 -2.70 2.16
C HIS A 226 -8.31 -2.76 1.80
N ASN A 227 -7.40 -2.70 2.77
CA ASN A 227 -5.95 -2.68 2.55
C ASN A 227 -5.47 -1.49 1.69
N VAL A 228 -6.17 -0.37 1.81
CA VAL A 228 -5.93 0.83 1.03
C VAL A 228 -5.09 1.80 1.84
N ALA A 229 -3.91 2.13 1.33
CA ALA A 229 -3.04 3.12 1.96
C ALA A 229 -3.62 4.54 1.81
N GLY A 230 -3.27 5.41 2.74
CA GLY A 230 -3.58 6.82 2.62
C GLY A 230 -2.70 7.68 3.49
N VAL A 231 -2.67 8.96 3.17
CA VAL A 231 -1.76 9.93 3.75
C VAL A 231 -2.56 11.18 4.08
N ALA A 232 -2.47 11.61 5.33
CA ALA A 232 -2.97 12.90 5.78
C ALA A 232 -1.78 13.87 5.82
N PHE A 233 -1.85 14.94 5.04
CA PHE A 233 -0.74 15.86 4.86
C PHE A 233 -1.23 17.29 4.58
N SER A 234 -0.30 18.23 4.68
CA SER A 234 -0.48 19.60 4.23
C SER A 234 0.62 19.95 3.23
N VAL A 235 0.22 20.37 2.03
CA VAL A 235 1.13 21.02 1.09
C VAL A 235 1.64 22.35 1.65
N GLN A 236 0.78 23.09 2.35
CA GLN A 236 1.08 24.43 2.85
C GLN A 236 2.17 24.39 3.91
N GLU A 237 2.01 23.53 4.92
CA GLU A 237 2.99 23.36 6.00
C GLU A 237 4.13 22.40 5.64
N LYS A 238 4.06 21.75 4.46
CA LYS A 238 4.97 20.67 4.04
C LYS A 238 5.12 19.60 5.12
N GLU A 239 4.00 19.23 5.74
CA GLU A 239 3.93 18.30 6.85
C GLU A 239 3.12 17.06 6.47
N VAL A 240 3.56 15.89 6.91
CA VAL A 240 2.79 14.65 6.85
C VAL A 240 2.39 14.29 8.28
N PHE A 241 1.12 14.54 8.59
CA PHE A 241 0.53 14.25 9.90
C PHE A 241 0.46 12.76 10.14
N PHE A 242 0.13 11.98 9.10
CA PHE A 242 -0.02 10.55 9.19
C PHE A 242 0.03 9.86 7.82
N LYS A 243 0.45 8.60 7.81
CA LYS A 243 0.41 7.70 6.66
C LYS A 243 -0.02 6.31 7.15
N THR A 244 -1.13 5.79 6.64
CA THR A 244 -1.42 4.35 6.70
C THR A 244 -0.72 3.64 5.54
N GLY A 245 -0.72 2.31 5.58
CA GLY A 245 0.11 1.55 4.67
C GLY A 245 1.57 1.74 5.02
N SER A 246 1.86 1.63 6.32
CA SER A 246 3.16 1.13 6.76
C SER A 246 3.56 0.01 5.81
N HIS A 247 4.75 0.09 5.23
CA HIS A 247 5.21 -0.98 4.36
C HIS A 247 5.39 -2.22 5.24
N ILE A 248 4.45 -3.16 5.14
CA ILE A 248 4.39 -4.35 5.96
C ILE A 248 4.87 -5.52 5.12
N ILE A 249 5.85 -6.23 5.66
CA ILE A 249 6.35 -7.46 5.04
C ILE A 249 5.87 -8.65 5.87
N ALA A 250 5.33 -9.68 5.22
CA ALA A 250 5.13 -10.97 5.89
C ALA A 250 6.34 -11.88 5.69
N ILE A 251 6.85 -12.45 6.78
CA ILE A 251 7.86 -13.51 6.73
C ILE A 251 7.17 -14.82 7.08
N ILE A 252 6.96 -15.66 6.08
CA ILE A 252 6.31 -16.97 6.23
C ILE A 252 7.40 -18.03 6.26
N LEU A 253 7.75 -18.52 7.45
CA LEU A 253 8.82 -19.50 7.61
C LEU A 253 8.41 -20.86 7.02
N ALA A 254 9.17 -21.30 6.01
CA ALA A 254 8.96 -22.56 5.30
C ALA A 254 10.24 -23.43 5.19
N ALA A 255 11.28 -23.11 5.97
CA ALA A 255 12.60 -23.77 5.90
C ALA A 255 12.73 -25.06 6.75
N GLY A 256 11.65 -25.51 7.40
CA GLY A 256 11.67 -26.65 8.31
C GLY A 256 11.88 -28.00 7.60
N LYS A 257 12.56 -28.95 8.27
CA LYS A 257 12.85 -30.29 7.74
C LYS A 257 11.62 -31.20 7.61
N SER A 258 10.52 -30.89 8.31
CA SER A 258 9.27 -31.67 8.35
C SER A 258 9.44 -33.14 8.77
N SER A 259 10.47 -33.46 9.56
CA SER A 259 10.91 -34.84 9.84
C SER A 259 9.85 -35.75 10.49
N ARG A 260 8.90 -35.19 11.26
CA ARG A 260 7.81 -35.93 11.92
C ARG A 260 6.62 -36.25 10.99
N MET A 261 6.44 -35.48 9.92
CA MET A 261 5.31 -35.63 9.00
C MET A 261 5.58 -36.60 7.85
N GLY A 262 6.84 -36.89 7.54
CA GLY A 262 7.21 -37.70 6.37
C GLY A 262 7.02 -36.99 5.01
N THR A 263 6.26 -35.89 4.98
CA THR A 263 6.00 -35.04 3.80
C THR A 263 6.36 -33.58 4.09
N VAL A 264 6.46 -32.75 3.04
CA VAL A 264 6.75 -31.32 3.18
C VAL A 264 5.50 -30.60 3.72
N LYS A 265 5.50 -30.25 5.02
CA LYS A 265 4.35 -29.65 5.73
C LYS A 265 3.69 -28.48 5.00
N CYS A 266 4.51 -27.55 4.51
CA CYS A 266 4.01 -26.35 3.84
C CYS A 266 3.25 -26.67 2.54
N LEU A 267 3.39 -27.88 1.98
CA LEU A 267 2.76 -28.34 0.74
C LEU A 267 1.56 -29.28 0.94
N LEU A 268 1.16 -29.54 2.20
CA LEU A 268 -0.05 -30.28 2.54
C LEU A 268 -1.28 -29.51 2.08
N ASP A 269 -2.21 -30.21 1.41
CA ASP A 269 -3.46 -29.61 0.96
C ASP A 269 -4.45 -29.43 2.12
N TYR A 270 -5.13 -28.30 2.15
CA TYR A 270 -6.30 -28.15 2.99
C TYR A 270 -7.35 -27.30 2.31
N LYS A 271 -8.44 -27.99 1.91
CA LYS A 271 -9.56 -27.41 1.17
C LYS A 271 -9.12 -26.85 -0.19
N GLY A 272 -8.30 -27.62 -0.92
CA GLY A 272 -7.87 -27.32 -2.29
C GLY A 272 -6.77 -26.28 -2.42
N LYS A 273 -6.06 -25.98 -1.31
CA LYS A 273 -4.88 -25.10 -1.29
C LYS A 273 -3.87 -25.65 -0.29
N THR A 274 -2.59 -25.56 -0.64
CA THR A 274 -1.52 -25.89 0.29
C THR A 274 -1.51 -24.95 1.49
N PHE A 275 -0.98 -25.41 2.63
CA PHE A 275 -0.77 -24.55 3.81
C PHE A 275 -0.03 -23.25 3.47
N LEU A 276 0.99 -23.32 2.61
CA LEU A 276 1.74 -22.14 2.18
C LEU A 276 0.91 -21.21 1.30
N GLU A 277 0.13 -21.73 0.33
CA GLU A 277 -0.78 -20.90 -0.48
C GLU A 277 -1.82 -20.18 0.40
N ARG A 278 -2.38 -20.88 1.39
CA ARG A 278 -3.34 -20.28 2.34
C ARG A 278 -2.70 -19.13 3.12
N ALA A 279 -1.46 -19.31 3.58
CA ALA A 279 -0.72 -18.25 4.26
C ALA A 279 -0.42 -17.09 3.30
N ILE A 280 0.10 -17.35 2.09
CA ILE A 280 0.37 -16.32 1.08
C ILE A 280 -0.88 -15.48 0.81
N GLU A 281 -2.03 -16.12 0.62
CA GLU A 281 -3.29 -15.41 0.40
C GLU A 281 -3.73 -14.59 1.61
N LEU A 282 -3.65 -15.16 2.82
CA LEU A 282 -4.01 -14.45 4.03
C LEU A 282 -3.15 -13.20 4.20
N TYR A 283 -1.83 -13.31 4.11
CA TYR A 283 -0.91 -12.19 4.32
C TYR A 283 -0.86 -11.22 3.14
N GLY A 284 -1.06 -11.67 1.91
CA GLY A 284 -1.10 -10.81 0.71
C GLY A 284 -2.25 -9.81 0.73
N ASN A 285 -3.29 -10.06 1.53
CA ASN A 285 -4.36 -9.10 1.78
C ASN A 285 -3.97 -7.96 2.74
N TYR A 286 -2.81 -8.01 3.40
CA TYR A 286 -2.40 -7.05 4.44
C TYR A 286 -0.95 -6.57 4.34
N CYS A 287 -0.13 -7.27 3.56
CA CYS A 287 1.30 -7.02 3.42
C CYS A 287 1.62 -6.65 1.98
N GLN A 288 2.49 -5.67 1.78
CA GLN A 288 2.93 -5.25 0.45
C GLN A 288 3.88 -6.25 -0.18
N ASP A 289 4.75 -6.84 0.64
CA ASP A 289 5.64 -7.91 0.23
C ASP A 289 5.49 -9.13 1.15
N ILE A 290 5.74 -10.30 0.59
CA ILE A 290 5.83 -11.55 1.33
C ILE A 290 7.19 -12.16 1.03
N VAL A 291 7.96 -12.44 2.08
CA VAL A 291 9.23 -13.15 2.02
C VAL A 291 9.02 -14.55 2.59
N ILE A 292 9.41 -15.56 1.82
CA ILE A 292 9.27 -16.96 2.20
C ILE A 292 10.67 -17.56 2.32
N PRO A 293 11.26 -17.58 3.52
CA PRO A 293 12.54 -18.23 3.73
C PRO A 293 12.38 -19.75 3.58
N VAL A 294 13.14 -20.29 2.63
CA VAL A 294 13.19 -21.72 2.29
C VAL A 294 14.59 -22.28 2.59
N GLY A 295 14.65 -23.59 2.79
CA GLY A 295 15.88 -24.30 3.16
C GLY A 295 15.90 -25.71 2.56
N TYR A 296 15.86 -26.73 3.40
CA TYR A 296 16.03 -28.14 3.01
C TYR A 296 15.16 -28.59 1.82
N HIS A 297 13.88 -28.16 1.78
CA HIS A 297 12.93 -28.52 0.71
C HIS A 297 12.72 -27.41 -0.33
N SER A 298 13.69 -26.49 -0.50
CA SER A 298 13.55 -25.29 -1.35
C SER A 298 13.06 -25.60 -2.77
N GLN A 299 13.68 -26.59 -3.44
CA GLN A 299 13.32 -26.93 -4.81
C GLN A 299 11.87 -27.44 -4.93
N GLN A 300 11.46 -28.37 -4.05
CA GLN A 300 10.08 -28.91 -4.05
C GLN A 300 9.04 -27.82 -3.79
N ILE A 301 9.32 -26.90 -2.87
CA ILE A 301 8.43 -25.76 -2.57
C ILE A 301 8.32 -24.84 -3.77
N LYS A 302 9.46 -24.45 -4.37
CA LYS A 302 9.50 -23.57 -5.54
C LYS A 302 8.83 -24.16 -6.77
N ASP A 303 8.88 -25.48 -6.92
CA ASP A 303 8.25 -26.17 -8.05
C ASP A 303 6.73 -26.24 -7.92
N LYS A 304 6.20 -26.45 -6.71
CA LYS A 304 4.76 -26.52 -6.46
C LYS A 304 4.10 -25.15 -6.32
N ILE A 305 4.77 -24.21 -5.66
CA ILE A 305 4.19 -22.89 -5.33
C ILE A 305 4.62 -21.86 -6.37
N LYS A 306 3.67 -21.43 -7.20
CA LYS A 306 3.86 -20.44 -8.25
C LYS A 306 2.90 -19.27 -8.04
N GLY A 307 3.30 -18.08 -8.47
CA GLY A 307 2.46 -16.89 -8.37
C GLY A 307 3.27 -15.60 -8.39
N PHE A 308 2.60 -14.50 -8.08
CA PHE A 308 3.18 -13.16 -7.96
C PHE A 308 2.87 -12.60 -6.55
N GLY A 309 3.61 -11.58 -6.11
CA GLY A 309 3.38 -10.93 -4.81
C GLY A 309 4.10 -11.56 -3.62
N PHE A 310 5.02 -12.50 -3.87
CA PHE A 310 5.93 -13.04 -2.85
C PHE A 310 7.30 -13.34 -3.46
N GLU A 311 8.34 -13.39 -2.62
CA GLU A 311 9.69 -13.80 -2.98
C GLU A 311 10.16 -14.97 -2.12
N PHE A 312 10.85 -15.93 -2.74
CA PHE A 312 11.57 -16.96 -2.01
C PHE A 312 12.93 -16.44 -1.58
N PHE A 313 13.26 -16.64 -0.31
CA PHE A 313 14.58 -16.36 0.23
C PHE A 313 15.31 -17.67 0.52
N ASP A 314 16.29 -18.01 -0.31
CA ASP A 314 17.15 -19.18 -0.06
C ASP A 314 18.13 -18.88 1.08
N SER A 315 17.80 -19.40 2.26
CA SER A 315 18.70 -19.30 3.41
C SER A 315 19.96 -20.12 3.14
N LYS A 316 21.14 -19.51 3.24
CA LYS A 316 22.42 -20.21 3.09
C LYS A 316 22.83 -20.94 4.36
N ILE A 317 22.16 -20.66 5.47
CA ILE A 317 22.50 -21.15 6.82
C ILE A 317 21.31 -21.86 7.49
N TYR A 318 20.41 -22.47 6.71
CA TYR A 318 19.25 -23.19 7.25
C TYR A 318 19.64 -24.33 8.21
N GLU A 319 20.87 -24.84 8.12
CA GLU A 319 21.42 -25.87 9.01
C GLU A 319 21.61 -25.37 10.44
N GLU A 320 21.71 -24.06 10.67
CA GLU A 320 21.72 -23.46 12.02
C GLU A 320 20.35 -23.51 12.72
N GLY A 321 19.32 -24.05 12.07
CA GLY A 321 17.96 -24.14 12.58
C GLY A 321 17.10 -22.91 12.23
N MET A 322 15.88 -22.89 12.75
CA MET A 322 14.88 -21.86 12.42
C MET A 322 15.36 -20.44 12.74
N GLY A 323 16.11 -20.25 13.82
CA GLY A 323 16.65 -18.95 14.21
C GLY A 323 17.68 -18.39 13.23
N GLY A 324 18.49 -19.26 12.61
CA GLY A 324 19.48 -18.88 11.59
C GLY A 324 18.81 -18.39 10.30
N THR A 325 17.86 -19.17 9.78
CA THR A 325 17.05 -18.79 8.60
C THR A 325 16.30 -17.48 8.83
N LEU A 326 15.61 -17.34 9.96
CA LEU A 326 14.85 -16.14 10.28
C LEU A 326 15.75 -14.91 10.39
N ARG A 327 16.91 -15.05 11.03
CA ARG A 327 17.94 -13.99 11.12
C ARG A 327 18.38 -13.55 9.73
N GLU A 328 18.75 -14.49 8.87
CA GLU A 328 19.24 -14.16 7.52
C GLU A 328 18.18 -13.43 6.69
N ALA A 329 16.94 -13.92 6.70
CA ALA A 329 15.83 -13.29 5.99
C ALA A 329 15.56 -11.86 6.52
N ILE A 330 15.43 -11.70 7.84
CA ILE A 330 15.15 -10.40 8.46
C ILE A 330 16.25 -9.38 8.18
N LEU A 331 17.51 -9.80 8.23
CA LEU A 331 18.64 -8.91 7.97
C LEU A 331 18.76 -8.51 6.49
N ASN A 332 18.12 -9.24 5.56
CA ASN A 332 18.10 -8.94 4.12
C ASN A 332 16.80 -8.31 3.62
N LEU A 333 15.80 -8.08 4.47
CA LEU A 333 14.54 -7.44 4.05
C LEU A 333 14.78 -6.07 3.40
N ASN A 334 13.95 -5.76 2.42
CA ASN A 334 13.77 -4.39 1.94
C ASN A 334 13.26 -3.48 3.08
N TYR A 335 13.19 -2.17 2.81
CA TYR A 335 12.60 -1.22 3.75
C TYR A 335 11.19 -1.68 4.14
N CYS A 336 10.88 -1.72 5.43
CA CYS A 336 9.53 -1.94 5.95
C CYS A 336 9.35 -1.18 7.25
N ASP A 337 8.14 -0.74 7.54
CA ASP A 337 7.81 -0.11 8.83
C ASP A 337 7.48 -1.18 9.88
N PHE A 338 6.85 -2.27 9.45
CA PHE A 338 6.58 -3.45 10.26
C PHE A 338 6.83 -4.73 9.46
N PHE A 339 7.06 -5.83 10.17
CA PHE A 339 7.11 -7.15 9.56
C PHE A 339 6.43 -8.20 10.43
N PHE A 340 5.60 -9.03 9.83
CA PHE A 340 5.06 -10.22 10.48
C PHE A 340 6.09 -11.34 10.45
N VAL A 341 6.13 -12.12 11.54
CA VAL A 341 6.79 -13.43 11.57
C VAL A 341 5.74 -14.48 11.89
N THR A 342 5.52 -15.37 10.92
CA THR A 342 4.59 -16.50 11.03
C THR A 342 5.26 -17.80 10.58
N LEU A 343 4.59 -18.91 10.86
CA LEU A 343 4.96 -20.24 10.40
C LEU A 343 3.97 -20.70 9.32
N CYS A 344 4.43 -21.54 8.38
CA CYS A 344 3.56 -22.10 7.33
C CYS A 344 2.55 -23.13 7.89
N ASP A 345 2.80 -23.71 9.06
CA ASP A 345 2.03 -24.79 9.69
C ASP A 345 0.90 -24.31 10.62
N LEU A 346 0.55 -23.02 10.54
CA LEU A 346 -0.59 -22.40 11.23
C LEU A 346 -1.69 -22.01 10.21
N PRO A 347 -2.32 -22.97 9.51
CA PRO A 347 -3.21 -22.68 8.37
C PRO A 347 -4.57 -22.09 8.77
N LEU A 348 -4.83 -21.93 10.07
CA LEU A 348 -6.12 -21.53 10.64
C LEU A 348 -6.15 -20.10 11.19
N VAL A 349 -5.03 -19.37 11.15
CA VAL A 349 -5.00 -17.97 11.58
C VAL A 349 -6.06 -17.17 10.83
N GLN A 350 -6.88 -16.44 11.57
CA GLN A 350 -7.97 -15.66 11.00
C GLN A 350 -7.53 -14.27 10.59
N LYS A 351 -8.17 -13.73 9.56
CA LYS A 351 -7.91 -12.38 9.05
C LYS A 351 -8.23 -11.29 10.08
N GLU A 352 -9.18 -11.54 10.97
CA GLU A 352 -9.54 -10.67 12.11
C GLU A 352 -8.37 -10.51 13.09
N THR A 353 -7.57 -11.57 13.30
CA THR A 353 -6.35 -11.52 14.12
C THR A 353 -5.35 -10.55 13.51
N LEU A 354 -5.05 -10.67 12.21
CA LEU A 354 -4.10 -9.78 11.53
C LEU A 354 -4.53 -8.31 11.63
N ARG A 355 -5.81 -8.03 11.37
CA ARG A 355 -6.38 -6.67 11.50
C ARG A 355 -6.20 -6.10 12.91
N LYS A 356 -6.47 -6.91 13.93
CA LYS A 356 -6.34 -6.47 15.33
C LYS A 356 -4.88 -6.17 15.69
N LEU A 357 -3.94 -7.01 15.24
CA LEU A 357 -2.51 -6.79 15.47
C LEU A 357 -2.01 -5.53 14.76
N LEU A 358 -2.41 -5.32 13.51
CA LEU A 358 -2.05 -4.13 12.73
C LEU A 358 -2.57 -2.84 13.37
N LYS A 359 -3.81 -2.83 13.85
CA LYS A 359 -4.38 -1.68 14.55
C LYS A 359 -3.55 -1.31 15.79
N VAL A 360 -3.22 -2.29 16.62
CA VAL A 360 -2.42 -2.05 17.83
C VAL A 360 -1.00 -1.58 17.48
N ALA A 361 -0.42 -2.12 16.41
CA ALA A 361 0.90 -1.71 15.93
C ALA A 361 0.92 -0.30 15.34
N SER A 362 -0.12 0.13 14.61
CA SER A 362 -0.20 1.49 14.08
C SER A 362 -0.24 2.56 15.19
N GLU A 363 -0.70 2.18 16.38
CA GLU A 363 -0.76 3.04 17.56
C GLU A 363 0.54 2.95 18.41
N ASN A 364 1.39 1.94 18.18
CA ASN A 364 2.52 1.62 19.05
C ASN A 364 3.73 1.10 18.28
N GLN A 365 4.91 1.68 18.52
CA GLN A 365 6.17 1.15 18.00
C GLN A 365 6.70 -0.02 18.86
N LYS A 366 5.88 -1.03 19.14
CA LYS A 366 6.24 -2.23 19.93
C LYS A 366 5.85 -3.50 19.17
N ALA A 367 6.49 -4.62 19.48
CA ALA A 367 6.04 -5.91 18.96
C ALA A 367 4.63 -6.22 19.47
N VAL A 368 3.78 -6.81 18.62
CA VAL A 368 2.41 -7.16 18.98
C VAL A 368 2.23 -8.67 18.83
N VAL A 369 1.81 -9.32 19.92
CA VAL A 369 1.70 -10.77 20.03
C VAL A 369 0.26 -11.15 20.35
N PRO A 370 -0.40 -12.02 19.55
CA PRO A 370 -1.72 -12.53 19.87
C PRO A 370 -1.66 -13.49 21.06
N VAL A 371 -2.68 -13.47 21.89
CA VAL A 371 -2.84 -14.35 23.04
C VAL A 371 -4.23 -14.99 23.00
N TYR A 372 -4.28 -16.31 22.89
CA TYR A 372 -5.51 -17.10 22.96
C TYR A 372 -5.54 -17.83 24.31
N HIS A 373 -6.53 -17.52 25.16
CA HIS A 373 -6.72 -18.18 26.47
C HIS A 373 -5.41 -18.27 27.31
N GLY A 374 -4.64 -17.17 27.34
CA GLY A 374 -3.37 -17.08 28.07
C GLY A 374 -2.14 -17.66 27.35
N LYS A 375 -2.33 -18.33 26.21
CA LYS A 375 -1.24 -18.86 25.38
C LYS A 375 -0.84 -17.85 24.30
N LYS A 376 0.45 -17.51 24.26
CA LYS A 376 1.03 -16.63 23.22
C LYS A 376 1.12 -17.39 21.91
N GLY A 377 0.66 -16.79 20.82
CA GLY A 377 0.63 -17.40 19.50
C GLY A 377 1.33 -16.58 18.42
N HIS A 378 1.03 -16.92 17.17
CA HIS A 378 1.49 -16.31 15.94
C HIS A 378 0.29 -15.81 15.10
N PRO A 379 0.50 -14.88 14.16
CA PRO A 379 1.77 -14.22 13.85
C PRO A 379 2.17 -13.20 14.90
N VAL A 380 3.47 -12.93 15.00
CA VAL A 380 3.97 -11.79 15.77
C VAL A 380 4.32 -10.67 14.81
N LEU A 381 3.82 -9.47 15.07
CA LEU A 381 4.10 -8.27 14.29
C LEU A 381 5.20 -7.46 14.97
N PHE A 382 6.27 -7.12 14.25
CA PHE A 382 7.41 -6.38 14.78
C PHE A 382 7.56 -5.03 14.09
N PRO A 383 7.90 -3.94 14.82
CA PRO A 383 8.31 -2.69 14.20
C PRO A 383 9.73 -2.80 13.65
N ARG A 384 10.03 -2.06 12.59
CA ARG A 384 11.34 -2.02 11.92
C ARG A 384 12.52 -1.89 12.88
N LYS A 385 12.40 -1.05 13.90
CA LYS A 385 13.48 -0.78 14.86
C LYS A 385 13.98 -2.03 15.60
N MET A 386 13.15 -3.06 15.70
CA MET A 386 13.51 -4.34 16.33
C MET A 386 14.28 -5.27 15.38
N ARG A 387 14.47 -4.92 14.10
CA ARG A 387 15.24 -5.71 13.14
C ARG A 387 16.64 -6.05 13.64
N ALA A 388 17.31 -5.10 14.32
CA ALA A 388 18.64 -5.32 14.89
C ALA A 388 18.65 -6.39 16.00
N ASP A 389 17.54 -6.59 16.71
CA ASP A 389 17.44 -7.58 17.79
C ASP A 389 17.52 -9.02 17.28
N PHE A 390 17.20 -9.24 15.99
CA PHE A 390 17.27 -10.55 15.34
C PHE A 390 18.70 -10.98 15.00
N ALA A 391 19.67 -10.05 14.96
CA ALA A 391 21.05 -10.35 14.61
C ALA A 391 21.72 -11.38 15.54
N LYS A 392 21.18 -11.55 16.77
CA LYS A 392 21.72 -12.45 17.79
C LYS A 392 21.03 -13.81 17.85
N LEU A 393 19.99 -14.07 17.04
CA LEU A 393 19.29 -15.35 17.03
C LEU A 393 20.21 -16.48 16.53
N LYS A 394 20.16 -17.65 17.17
CA LYS A 394 20.93 -18.86 16.83
C LYS A 394 20.13 -20.11 17.23
N GLY A 395 20.39 -21.23 16.56
CA GLY A 395 19.72 -22.50 16.85
C GLY A 395 18.23 -22.51 16.49
N ASP A 396 17.47 -23.40 17.13
CA ASP A 396 16.01 -23.50 16.94
C ASP A 396 15.21 -22.43 17.70
N LEU A 397 15.90 -21.44 18.26
CA LEU A 397 15.28 -20.35 19.00
C LEU A 397 14.71 -19.31 18.02
N GLY A 398 13.39 -19.29 17.89
CA GLY A 398 12.68 -18.30 17.08
C GLY A 398 12.68 -16.88 17.67
N ALA A 399 11.85 -16.02 17.08
CA ALA A 399 11.71 -14.60 17.45
C ALA A 399 11.39 -14.35 18.94
N LYS A 400 10.94 -15.37 19.69
CA LYS A 400 10.55 -15.25 21.11
C LYS A 400 11.61 -14.59 22.00
N LYS A 401 12.91 -14.75 21.70
CA LYS A 401 14.00 -14.13 22.48
C LYS A 401 14.14 -12.62 22.27
N THR A 402 13.57 -12.05 21.21
CA THR A 402 13.57 -10.60 20.97
C THR A 402 12.45 -9.89 21.74
N LEU A 403 11.50 -10.66 22.30
CA LEU A 403 10.34 -10.15 23.02
C LEU A 403 10.62 -10.02 24.53
N THR A 404 10.31 -8.84 25.07
CA THR A 404 10.39 -8.48 26.49
C THR A 404 9.10 -7.77 26.90
N ALA A 405 8.82 -7.67 28.21
CA ALA A 405 7.64 -6.95 28.70
C ALA A 405 7.60 -5.47 28.28
N ASN A 406 8.77 -4.83 28.09
CA ASN A 406 8.85 -3.40 27.79
C ASN A 406 8.64 -3.09 26.30
N ASN A 407 9.03 -4.01 25.40
CA ASN A 407 8.96 -3.82 23.95
C ASN A 407 7.82 -4.61 23.27
N THR A 408 6.95 -5.26 24.05
CA THR A 408 5.88 -6.12 23.54
C THR A 408 4.52 -5.70 24.08
N ILE A 409 3.49 -5.78 23.25
CA ILE A 409 2.08 -5.65 23.62
C ILE A 409 1.41 -7.01 23.35
N PHE A 410 0.71 -7.52 24.35
CA PHE A 410 -0.07 -8.75 24.24
C PHE A 410 -1.53 -8.42 23.94
N VAL A 411 -2.08 -9.03 22.90
CA VAL A 411 -3.42 -8.77 22.42
C VAL A 411 -4.25 -10.04 22.53
N ASN A 412 -5.26 -10.02 23.40
CA ASN A 412 -6.18 -11.16 23.51
C ASN A 412 -6.98 -11.30 22.21
N VAL A 413 -7.05 -12.51 21.67
CA VAL A 413 -7.82 -12.85 20.46
C VAL A 413 -8.68 -14.09 20.72
N GLU A 414 -9.83 -14.15 20.06
CA GLU A 414 -10.73 -15.32 20.06
C GLU A 414 -10.46 -16.18 18.82
N ASP A 415 -9.17 -16.47 18.58
CA ASP A 415 -8.70 -17.21 17.43
C ASP A 415 -7.72 -18.29 17.89
N GLU A 416 -8.20 -19.53 18.01
CA GLU A 416 -7.36 -20.66 18.38
C GLU A 416 -6.29 -20.95 17.31
N GLY A 417 -6.53 -20.55 16.05
CA GLY A 417 -5.60 -20.74 14.94
C GLY A 417 -4.23 -20.08 15.15
N VAL A 418 -4.11 -19.13 16.08
CA VAL A 418 -2.83 -18.52 16.46
C VAL A 418 -1.89 -19.44 17.22
N ILE A 419 -2.40 -20.55 17.76
CA ILE A 419 -1.63 -21.55 18.52
C ILE A 419 -1.74 -22.98 17.97
N THR A 420 -2.59 -23.23 16.97
CA THR A 420 -2.83 -24.58 16.43
C THR A 420 -1.86 -24.90 15.30
N ASP A 421 -0.69 -25.44 15.65
CA ASP A 421 0.29 -25.96 14.70
C ASP A 421 -0.03 -27.39 14.26
N ILE A 422 0.04 -27.65 12.96
CA ILE A 422 -0.25 -28.98 12.39
C ILE A 422 1.05 -29.76 12.22
N ASP A 423 1.42 -30.44 13.29
CA ASP A 423 2.78 -30.95 13.47
C ASP A 423 2.93 -32.46 13.18
N THR A 424 1.82 -33.21 13.18
CA THR A 424 1.75 -34.67 12.99
C THR A 424 0.64 -35.07 11.99
N PRO A 425 0.72 -36.28 11.38
CA PRO A 425 -0.31 -36.74 10.46
C PRO A 425 -1.69 -36.82 11.11
N GLU A 426 -1.75 -37.24 12.37
CA GLU A 426 -3.01 -37.33 13.13
C GLU A 426 -3.67 -35.95 13.26
N ALA A 427 -2.88 -34.90 13.57
CA ALA A 427 -3.39 -33.53 13.62
C ALA A 427 -3.89 -33.05 12.25
N TYR A 428 -3.20 -33.43 11.17
CA TYR A 428 -3.63 -33.11 9.80
C TYR A 428 -4.95 -33.80 9.43
N TYR A 429 -5.13 -35.08 9.75
CA TYR A 429 -6.40 -35.78 9.49
C TYR A 429 -7.53 -35.27 10.39
N GLN A 430 -7.26 -34.93 11.66
CA GLN A 430 -8.25 -34.29 12.53
C GLN A 430 -8.70 -32.93 12.01
N LEU A 431 -7.83 -32.22 11.30
CA LEU A 431 -8.17 -30.98 10.63
C LEU A 431 -9.09 -31.18 9.41
N GLY A 432 -9.23 -32.41 8.92
CA GLY A 432 -9.93 -32.76 7.68
C GLY A 432 -9.03 -32.70 6.46
N GLY A 433 -7.71 -32.88 6.63
CA GLY A 433 -6.78 -33.06 5.52
C GLY A 433 -6.96 -34.43 4.87
N GLU A 434 -6.85 -34.47 3.54
CA GLU A 434 -6.88 -35.70 2.75
C GLU A 434 -5.47 -35.91 2.16
N ASN A 435 -5.04 -37.16 2.03
CA ASN A 435 -3.86 -37.44 1.19
C ASN A 435 -4.34 -37.62 -0.24
N ASP A 436 -3.63 -36.97 -1.18
CA ASP A 436 -3.73 -37.28 -2.61
C ASP A 436 -3.32 -38.74 -2.90
#